data_AF-A0A8J7S1G1-F1
#
_entry.id   AF-A0A8J7S1G1-F1
#
_cell.length_a   1.000
_cell.length_b   1.000
_cell.length_c   1.000
_cell.angle_alpha   90.00
_cell.angle_beta   90.00
_cell.angle_gamma   90.00
#
_symmetry.space_group_name_H-M   'P 1'
#
loop_
_entity.id
_entity.type
_entity.pdbx_description
1 polymer ?
#
loop_
_entity_poly.entity_id
_entity_poly.type
_entity_poly.pdbx_seq_one_letter_code
_entity_poly.pdbx_strand_id
1 'polypeptide(L)' 'MERCDRHPGNIITGRCRICGRGFCPECMGCRLQICPGCLYKGGVVVFVAMVLISYTVWFGVL' A
#
# COMPACT_ATOMS: atom_id res chain seq x y z
N MET A 1 23.59 7.48 -0.42
CA MET A 1 22.39 7.62 -1.28
C MET A 1 21.77 6.24 -1.45
N GLU A 2 20.58 6.00 -0.89
CA GLU A 2 19.89 4.73 -1.10
C GLU A 2 19.30 4.74 -2.52
N ARG A 3 19.54 3.69 -3.30
CA ARG A 3 18.97 3.59 -4.65
C ARG A 3 17.61 2.92 -4.54
N CYS A 4 16.68 3.43 -5.32
CA CYS A 4 15.33 2.89 -5.45
C CYS A 4 15.43 1.50 -6.10
N ASP A 5 15.04 0.42 -5.41
CA ASP A 5 15.17 -0.97 -5.90
C ASP A 5 14.50 -1.21 -7.27
N ARG A 6 13.50 -0.40 -7.63
CA ARG A 6 12.82 -0.45 -8.94
C ARG A 6 13.47 0.39 -10.04
N HIS A 7 14.20 1.46 -9.69
CA HIS A 7 14.81 2.37 -10.65
C HIS A 7 16.25 2.65 -10.22
N PRO A 8 17.23 1.86 -10.69
CA PRO A 8 18.62 1.99 -10.27
C PRO A 8 19.27 3.32 -10.69
N GLY A 9 18.67 4.06 -11.62
CA GLY A 9 19.14 5.37 -12.08
C GLY A 9 18.57 6.58 -11.32
N ASN A 10 17.54 6.41 -10.48
CA ASN A 10 16.87 7.53 -9.83
C ASN A 10 17.16 7.59 -8.33
N ILE A 11 17.46 8.81 -7.87
CA ILE A 11 17.58 9.16 -6.46
C ILE A 11 16.20 9.14 -5.79
N ILE A 12 16.14 8.57 -4.60
CA ILE A 12 14.94 8.62 -3.74
C ILE A 12 14.61 10.08 -3.38
N THR A 13 13.41 10.52 -3.73
CA THR A 13 12.91 11.87 -3.48
C THR A 13 12.00 11.95 -2.25
N GLY A 14 11.49 10.81 -1.75
CA GLY A 14 10.61 10.77 -0.58
C GLY A 14 10.50 9.39 0.06
N ARG A 15 9.76 9.29 1.18
CA ARG A 15 9.50 8.05 1.93
C ARG A 15 8.00 7.80 2.07
N CYS A 16 7.56 6.54 2.20
CA CYS A 16 6.12 6.24 2.39
C CYS A 16 5.77 6.52 3.83
N ARG A 17 4.60 7.13 4.01
CA ARG A 17 4.03 7.35 5.33
C ARG A 17 3.67 6.05 6.08
N ILE A 18 3.43 4.96 5.36
CA ILE A 18 3.01 3.66 5.92
C ILE A 18 4.19 2.70 6.04
N CYS A 19 4.91 2.47 4.93
CA CYS A 19 6.00 1.48 4.89
C CYS A 19 7.39 2.08 5.20
N GLY A 20 7.54 3.40 5.26
CA GLY A 20 8.83 4.07 5.51
C GLY A 20 9.88 3.95 4.41
N ARG A 21 9.68 3.05 3.43
CA ARG A 21 10.60 2.82 2.30
C ARG A 21 10.77 4.10 1.47
N GLY A 22 11.96 4.31 0.93
CA GLY A 22 12.25 5.42 0.01
C GLY A 22 11.72 5.13 -1.41
N PHE A 23 11.23 6.15 -2.12
CA PHE A 23 10.81 6.03 -3.52
C PHE A 23 11.29 7.16 -4.41
N CYS A 24 11.27 6.85 -5.70
CA CYS A 24 11.55 7.73 -6.81
C CYS A 24 10.35 8.60 -7.21
N PRO A 25 10.56 9.75 -7.87
CA PRO A 25 9.48 10.59 -8.41
C PRO A 25 8.67 9.86 -9.50
N GLU A 26 9.27 8.94 -10.25
CA GLU A 26 8.57 8.09 -11.23
C GLU A 26 7.66 7.04 -10.59
N CYS A 27 8.01 6.59 -9.37
CA CYS A 27 7.12 5.76 -8.57
C CYS A 27 5.96 6.58 -7.98
N MET A 28 6.05 7.91 -8.00
CA MET A 28 5.08 8.85 -7.44
C MET A 28 3.93 9.11 -8.44
N GLY A 29 3.37 8.05 -9.03
CA GLY A 29 2.14 8.11 -9.84
C GLY A 29 0.86 8.18 -9.00
N CYS A 30 0.96 8.06 -7.67
CA CYS A 30 -0.17 8.09 -6.76
C CYS A 30 -0.16 9.38 -5.93
N ARG A 31 -1.18 10.23 -6.13
CA ARG A 31 -1.52 11.43 -5.34
C ARG A 31 -1.45 11.25 -3.81
N LEU A 32 -1.43 10.01 -3.31
CA LEU A 32 -1.52 9.67 -1.90
C LEU A 32 -0.18 9.44 -1.16
N GLN A 33 1.01 9.54 -1.79
CA GLN A 33 2.30 9.22 -1.13
C GLN A 33 2.39 7.76 -0.56
N ILE A 34 1.54 6.86 -1.05
CA ILE A 34 1.45 5.47 -0.59
C ILE A 34 2.19 4.56 -1.57
N CYS A 35 3.05 3.68 -1.05
CA CYS A 35 3.75 2.68 -1.85
C CYS A 35 2.76 1.65 -2.43
N PRO A 36 2.92 1.18 -3.70
CA PRO A 36 1.98 0.23 -4.31
C PRO A 36 1.84 -1.07 -3.49
N GLY A 37 2.89 -1.48 -2.77
CA GLY A 37 2.83 -2.60 -1.83
C GLY A 37 1.90 -2.35 -0.63
N CYS A 38 1.88 -1.14 -0.06
CA CYS A 38 0.93 -0.79 0.99
C CYS A 38 -0.49 -0.68 0.46
N LEU A 39 -0.65 -0.20 -0.77
CA LEU A 39 -1.95 -0.10 -1.42
C LEU A 39 -2.55 -1.50 -1.64
N TYR A 40 -1.73 -2.45 -2.10
CA TYR A 40 -2.10 -3.86 -2.20
C TYR A 40 -2.43 -4.46 -0.84
N LYS A 41 -1.57 -4.25 0.17
CA LYS A 41 -1.80 -4.76 1.53
C LYS A 41 -3.09 -4.22 2.14
N GLY A 42 -3.39 -2.93 1.94
CA GLY A 42 -4.64 -2.30 2.34
C GLY A 42 -5.85 -2.92 1.63
N GLY A 43 -5.76 -3.15 0.32
CA GLY A 43 -6.81 -3.83 -0.45
C GLY A 43 -7.11 -5.24 0.07
N VAL A 44 -6.08 -6.02 0.41
CA VAL A 44 -6.24 -7.35 1.00
C VAL A 44 -6.97 -7.28 2.36
N VAL A 45 -6.59 -6.33 3.22
CA VAL A 45 -7.24 -6.15 4.53
C VAL A 45 -8.73 -5.80 4.37
N VAL A 46 -9.06 -4.88 3.45
CA VAL A 46 -10.46 -4.51 3.16
C VAL A 46 -11.24 -5.71 2.63
N PHE A 47 -10.63 -6.52 1.76
CA PHE A 47 -11.26 -7.72 1.23
C PHE A 47 -11.58 -8.74 2.33
N VAL A 48 -10.61 -9.02 3.21
CA VAL A 48 -10.82 -9.93 4.35
C VAL A 48 -11.90 -9.40 5.29
N ALA A 49 -11.89 -8.10 5.59
CA ALA A 49 -12.92 -7.47 6.43
C ALA A 49 -14.31 -7.62 5.81
N MET A 50 -14.44 -7.42 4.48
CA MET A 50 -15.70 -7.60 3.77
C MET A 50 -16.21 -9.05 3.88
N VAL A 51 -15.34 -10.05 3.71
CA VAL A 51 -15.70 -11.47 3.85
C VAL A 51 -16.16 -11.78 5.28
N LEU A 52 -15.45 -11.28 6.30
CA LEU A 52 -15.84 -11.46 7.70
C LEU A 52 -17.19 -10.84 8.00
N ILE A 53 -17.45 -9.63 7.50
CA ILE A 53 -18.76 -8.97 7.67
C ILE A 53 -19.86 -9.82 7.02
N SER A 54 -19.67 -10.26 5.77
CA SER A 54 -20.63 -11.14 5.09
C SER A 54 -20.88 -12.43 5.90
N TYR A 55 -19.84 -13.01 6.50
CA TYR A 55 -19.98 -14.19 7.35
C TYR A 55 -20.75 -13.90 8.64
N THR A 56 -20.47 -12.77 9.31
CA THR A 56 -21.19 -12.37 10.54
C THR A 56 -22.66 -12.08 10.29
N VAL A 57 -22.99 -11.47 9.13
CA VAL A 57 -24.37 -11.24 8.68
C VAL A 57 -25.04 -12.56 8.37
N TRP A 58 -24.35 -13.48 7.69
CA TRP A 58 -24.90 -14.80 7.36
C TRP A 58 -25.20 -15.63 8.62
N PHE A 59 -24.32 -15.59 9.62
CA PHE A 59 -24.50 -16.31 10.88
C PHE A 59 -25.46 -15.62 11.87
N GLY A 60 -26.06 -14.48 11.49
CA GLY A 60 -27.04 -13.78 12.34
C GLY A 60 -26.46 -13.30 13.67
N VAL A 61 -25.16 -13.00 13.70
CA VAL A 61 -24.48 -12.46 14.90
C VAL A 61 -24.79 -10.96 15.08
N LEU A 62 -25.45 -10.33 14.11
CA LEU A 62 -25.84 -8.93 14.06
C LEU A 62 -27.36 -8.78 14.06
#